data_AF-M1Q4J0-F1
#
_entry.id   AF-M1Q4J0-F1
#
_cell.length_a   1.000
_cell.length_b   1.000
_cell.length_c   1.000
_cell.angle_alpha   90.00
_cell.angle_beta   90.00
_cell.angle_gamma   90.00
#
_symmetry.space_group_name_H-M   'P 1'
#
loop_
_entity.id
_entity.type
_entity.pdbx_description
1 polymer ?
#
loop_
_entity_poly.entity_id
_entity_poly.type
_entity_poly.pdbx_seq_one_letter_code
_entity_poly.pdbx_strand_id
1 'polypeptide(L)'
;PPMRHSIVINLGDQLEVITNGKYKSVEHRVIAQTDGTRMSIASFYNPGSDAVIYPAPTLVEKEAEEKNQVYPKFVFEDYMKLYAGLKFQPKEPRFEAMKAVETNISLGPIATA
;
A
#
# COMPACT_ATOMS: atom_id res chain seq x y z
N PRO A 1 -20.68 -11.26 1.97
CA PRO A 1 -21.44 -12.55 1.98
C PRO A 1 -21.30 -13.23 0.62
N PRO A 2 -21.34 -14.57 0.52
CA PRO A 2 -21.33 -15.25 -0.78
C PRO A 2 -22.57 -14.87 -1.61
N MET A 3 -22.36 -14.43 -2.84
CA MET A 3 -23.43 -14.01 -3.75
C MET A 3 -23.12 -14.49 -5.17
N ARG A 4 -24.10 -15.13 -5.82
CA ARG A 4 -23.95 -15.67 -7.18
C ARG A 4 -23.68 -14.53 -8.16
N HIS A 5 -22.75 -14.78 -9.08
CA HIS A 5 -22.38 -13.84 -10.15
C HIS A 5 -21.93 -12.46 -9.65
N SER A 6 -21.44 -12.37 -8.42
CA SER A 6 -20.90 -11.14 -7.84
C SER A 6 -19.38 -11.13 -7.85
N ILE A 7 -18.80 -9.93 -7.78
CA ILE A 7 -17.38 -9.72 -7.56
C ILE A 7 -17.22 -8.93 -6.27
N VAL A 8 -16.31 -9.38 -5.40
CA VAL A 8 -15.88 -8.61 -4.23
C VAL A 8 -14.65 -7.80 -4.63
N ILE A 9 -14.70 -6.49 -4.39
CA ILE A 9 -13.59 -5.57 -4.65
C ILE A 9 -13.03 -5.10 -3.31
N ASN A 10 -11.71 -5.14 -3.18
CA ASN A 10 -10.98 -4.52 -2.08
C ASN A 10 -9.82 -3.69 -2.62
N LEU A 11 -9.39 -2.71 -1.82
CA LEU A 11 -8.29 -1.81 -2.16
C LEU A 11 -7.03 -2.28 -1.42
N GLY A 12 -5.88 -2.15 -2.08
CA GLY A 12 -4.57 -2.48 -1.50
C GLY A 12 -3.80 -1.26 -1.01
N ASP A 13 -2.67 -1.51 -0.34
CA ASP A 13 -1.83 -0.51 0.32
C ASP A 13 -1.41 0.64 -0.61
N GLN A 14 -1.25 0.37 -1.91
CA GLN A 14 -0.84 1.39 -2.90
C GLN A 14 -1.91 2.47 -3.09
N LEU A 15 -3.20 2.10 -3.12
CA LEU A 15 -4.29 3.08 -3.20
C LEU A 15 -4.45 3.86 -1.89
N GLU A 16 -4.11 3.26 -0.75
CA GLU A 16 -4.05 3.97 0.52
C GLU A 16 -3.01 5.09 0.47
N VAL A 17 -1.80 4.81 -0.05
CA VAL A 17 -0.76 5.83 -0.24
C VAL A 17 -1.21 6.91 -1.23
N ILE A 18 -1.69 6.53 -2.42
CA ILE A 18 -2.10 7.47 -3.48
C ILE A 18 -3.21 8.40 -3.00
N THR A 19 -4.13 7.89 -2.19
CA THR A 19 -5.27 8.66 -1.67
C THR A 19 -4.96 9.40 -0.37
N ASN A 20 -3.70 9.45 0.04
CA ASN A 20 -3.25 10.03 1.32
C ASN A 20 -4.02 9.47 2.54
N GLY A 21 -4.43 8.20 2.47
CA GLY A 21 -5.16 7.53 3.55
C GLY A 21 -6.67 7.71 3.52
N LYS A 22 -7.24 8.46 2.56
CA LYS A 22 -8.70 8.56 2.38
C LYS A 22 -9.34 7.19 2.15
N TYR A 23 -8.69 6.33 1.38
CA TYR A 23 -9.13 4.95 1.16
C TYR A 23 -8.12 3.97 1.75
N LYS A 24 -8.44 3.44 2.94
CA LYS A 24 -7.55 2.52 3.65
C LYS A 24 -7.63 1.09 3.10
N SER A 25 -6.48 0.45 3.01
CA SER A 25 -6.33 -0.99 2.81
C SER A 25 -6.68 -1.72 4.11
N VAL A 26 -7.61 -2.67 4.03
CA VAL A 26 -8.23 -3.30 5.21
C VAL A 26 -7.70 -4.72 5.39
N GLU A 27 -7.41 -5.07 6.65
CA GLU A 27 -7.05 -6.43 7.03
C GLU A 27 -8.20 -7.40 6.73
N HIS A 28 -7.86 -8.55 6.17
CA HIS A 28 -8.81 -9.59 5.85
C HIS A 28 -8.19 -10.96 6.10
N ARG A 29 -9.05 -11.91 6.48
CA ARG A 29 -8.66 -13.31 6.71
C ARG A 29 -9.72 -14.24 6.15
N VAL A 30 -9.31 -15.46 5.85
CA VAL A 30 -10.22 -16.57 5.51
C VAL A 30 -10.12 -17.60 6.63
N ILE A 31 -11.26 -18.00 7.18
CA ILE A 31 -11.34 -18.98 8.25
C ILE A 31 -11.73 -20.33 7.62
N ALA A 32 -10.97 -21.39 7.94
CA ALA A 32 -11.29 -22.74 7.51
C ALA A 32 -12.52 -23.27 8.27
N GLN A 33 -13.35 -24.05 7.60
CA GLN A 33 -14.51 -24.71 8.20
C GLN A 33 -14.31 -26.22 8.20
N THR A 34 -14.94 -26.91 9.14
CA THR A 34 -14.89 -28.38 9.28
C THR A 34 -15.70 -29.09 8.21
N ASP A 35 -16.66 -28.40 7.61
CA ASP A 35 -17.59 -28.88 6.60
C ASP A 35 -17.63 -27.91 5.40
N GLY A 36 -17.56 -28.46 4.19
CA GLY A 36 -17.63 -27.71 2.94
C GLY A 36 -16.27 -27.26 2.36
N THR A 37 -16.31 -26.75 1.14
CA THR A 37 -15.12 -26.27 0.41
C THR A 37 -15.43 -24.92 -0.24
N ARG A 38 -14.61 -23.92 0.06
CA ARG A 38 -14.71 -22.58 -0.52
C ARG A 38 -13.69 -22.42 -1.65
N MET A 39 -14.16 -22.23 -2.88
CA MET A 39 -13.33 -21.82 -4.01
C MET A 39 -13.08 -20.31 -3.97
N SER A 40 -11.87 -19.88 -4.34
CA SER A 40 -11.51 -18.47 -4.46
C SER A 40 -10.62 -18.26 -5.68
N ILE A 41 -11.03 -17.37 -6.58
CA ILE A 41 -10.21 -16.90 -7.69
C ILE A 41 -9.99 -15.40 -7.42
N ALA A 42 -8.75 -15.01 -7.16
CA ALA A 42 -8.39 -13.65 -6.81
C ALA A 42 -7.42 -13.10 -7.87
N SER A 43 -7.81 -11.99 -8.48
CA SER A 43 -6.98 -11.24 -9.43
C SER A 43 -6.51 -9.95 -8.78
N PHE A 44 -5.23 -9.62 -8.96
CA PHE A 44 -4.60 -8.43 -8.41
C PHE A 44 -4.15 -7.53 -9.56
N TYR A 45 -4.69 -6.31 -9.64
CA TYR A 45 -4.25 -5.28 -10.57
C TYR A 45 -3.26 -4.36 -9.84
N ASN A 46 -1.97 -4.65 -9.99
CA ASN A 46 -0.90 -3.94 -9.30
C ASN A 46 -0.22 -2.92 -10.22
N PRO A 47 0.47 -1.90 -9.64
CA PRO A 47 1.38 -1.06 -10.41
C PRO A 47 2.49 -1.87 -11.11
N GLY A 48 3.12 -1.27 -12.11
CA GLY A 48 4.36 -1.78 -12.68
C GLY A 48 5.50 -1.76 -11.65
N SER A 49 6.49 -2.62 -11.80
CA SER A 49 7.59 -2.76 -10.83
C SER A 49 8.34 -1.45 -10.58
N ASP A 50 8.58 -0.68 -11.64
CA ASP A 50 9.27 0.62 -11.63
C ASP A 50 8.34 1.81 -11.32
N ALA A 51 7.05 1.58 -11.09
CA ALA A 51 6.10 2.64 -10.82
C ALA A 51 6.44 3.35 -9.50
N VAL A 52 6.51 4.68 -9.55
CA VAL A 52 6.70 5.53 -8.37
C VAL A 52 5.35 5.83 -7.74
N ILE A 53 5.17 5.42 -6.49
CA ILE A 53 3.93 5.56 -5.71
C ILE A 53 4.11 6.68 -4.70
N TYR A 54 3.15 7.60 -4.64
CA TYR A 54 3.14 8.73 -3.72
C TYR A 54 1.72 9.31 -3.58
N PRO A 55 1.43 10.07 -2.52
CA PRO A 55 0.15 10.77 -2.38
C PRO A 55 -0.14 11.71 -3.55
N ALA A 56 -1.34 11.63 -4.12
CA ALA A 56 -1.74 12.51 -5.21
C ALA A 56 -1.77 13.98 -4.73
N PRO A 57 -1.07 14.93 -5.39
CA PRO A 57 -0.94 16.31 -4.89
C PRO A 57 -2.28 16.99 -4.60
N THR A 58 -3.27 16.81 -5.47
CA THR A 58 -4.61 17.40 -5.34
C THR A 58 -5.42 16.83 -4.17
N LEU A 59 -5.05 15.66 -3.64
CA LEU A 59 -5.67 15.07 -2.46
C LEU A 59 -4.95 15.52 -1.19
N VAL A 60 -3.63 15.74 -1.25
CA VAL A 60 -2.86 16.31 -0.14
C VAL A 60 -3.26 17.77 0.12
N GLU A 61 -3.39 18.60 -0.92
CA GLU A 61 -3.76 20.01 -0.78
C GLU A 61 -5.15 20.19 -0.12
N LYS A 62 -6.09 19.30 -0.42
CA LYS A 62 -7.43 19.31 0.19
C LYS A 62 -7.44 18.86 1.64
N GLU A 63 -6.45 18.08 2.05
CA GLU A 63 -6.31 17.58 3.42
C GLU A 63 -5.31 18.38 4.26
N ALA A 64 -4.48 19.23 3.62
CA ALA A 64 -3.47 20.07 4.27
C ALA A 64 -4.07 21.18 5.15
N GLU A 65 -5.37 21.45 5.05
CA GLU A 65 -6.08 22.26 6.04
C GLU A 65 -6.19 21.56 7.41
N GLU A 66 -5.99 20.23 7.48
CA GLU A 66 -6.12 19.44 8.73
C GLU A 66 -4.92 18.52 9.05
N LYS A 67 -4.13 18.02 8.07
CA LYS A 67 -3.01 17.07 8.31
C LYS A 67 -1.84 17.22 7.32
N ASN A 68 -0.61 17.20 7.85
CA ASN A 68 0.63 17.07 7.06
C ASN A 68 0.65 15.76 6.26
N GLN A 69 1.38 15.73 5.14
CA GLN A 69 1.58 14.53 4.31
C GLN A 69 2.01 13.32 5.16
N VAL A 70 1.15 12.30 5.25
CA VAL A 70 1.34 11.17 6.17
C VAL A 70 2.09 10.02 5.49
N TYR A 71 1.91 9.83 4.19
CA TYR A 71 2.42 8.66 3.46
C TYR A 71 3.68 8.96 2.62
N PRO A 72 4.58 7.96 2.46
CA PRO A 72 5.87 8.10 1.78
C PRO A 72 5.76 8.09 0.24
N LYS A 73 6.86 8.46 -0.42
CA LYS A 73 7.09 8.22 -1.85
C LYS A 73 8.12 7.10 -2.05
N PHE A 74 7.80 6.11 -2.89
CA PHE A 74 8.66 4.94 -3.10
C PHE A 74 8.43 4.27 -4.46
N VAL A 75 9.33 3.37 -4.86
CA VAL A 75 9.17 2.50 -6.04
C VAL A 75 8.41 1.22 -5.62
N PHE A 76 7.42 0.82 -6.41
CA PHE A 76 6.54 -0.31 -6.06
C PHE A 76 7.30 -1.62 -5.81
N GLU A 77 8.33 -1.93 -6.60
CA GLU A 77 9.13 -3.14 -6.41
C GLU A 77 9.81 -3.18 -5.02
N ASP A 78 10.31 -2.04 -4.53
CA ASP A 78 10.97 -1.98 -3.22
C ASP A 78 9.98 -2.23 -2.08
N TYR A 79 8.75 -1.70 -2.20
CA TYR A 79 7.67 -2.03 -1.29
C TYR A 79 7.35 -3.53 -1.32
N MET A 80 7.29 -4.14 -2.50
CA MET A 80 6.98 -5.56 -2.64
C MET A 80 8.06 -6.48 -2.07
N LYS A 81 9.33 -6.11 -2.18
CA LYS A 81 10.45 -6.83 -1.53
C LYS A 81 10.29 -6.85 -0.02
N LEU A 82 9.94 -5.70 0.59
CA LEU A 82 9.68 -5.61 2.03
C LEU A 82 8.41 -6.40 2.42
N TYR A 83 7.33 -6.21 1.65
CA TYR A 83 6.04 -6.84 1.90
C TYR A 83 6.13 -8.37 1.90
N ALA A 84 6.92 -8.96 1.00
CA ALA A 84 7.08 -10.42 0.94
C ALA A 84 7.58 -11.03 2.25
N GLY A 85 8.47 -10.33 2.97
CA GLY A 85 9.00 -10.79 4.27
C GLY A 85 8.10 -10.45 5.46
N LEU A 86 7.26 -9.42 5.35
CA LEU A 86 6.49 -8.85 6.47
C LEU A 86 4.97 -8.91 6.28
N LYS A 87 4.47 -9.71 5.33
CA LYS A 87 3.07 -9.75 4.89
C LYS A 87 2.04 -9.86 6.02
N PHE A 88 2.36 -10.67 7.04
CA PHE A 88 1.45 -10.94 8.17
C PHE A 88 1.79 -10.14 9.43
N GLN A 89 2.75 -9.22 9.34
CA GLN A 89 3.06 -8.25 10.39
C GLN A 89 2.22 -6.98 10.21
N PRO A 90 2.18 -6.09 11.23
CA PRO A 90 1.48 -4.81 11.13
C PRO A 90 1.84 -4.03 9.86
N LYS A 91 0.87 -3.27 9.35
CA LYS A 91 0.98 -2.57 8.07
C LYS A 91 1.84 -1.32 8.16
N GLU A 92 1.61 -0.56 9.21
CA GLU A 92 2.14 0.78 9.44
C GLU A 92 3.68 0.80 9.37
N PRO A 93 4.41 -0.16 9.97
CA PRO A 93 5.88 -0.22 9.85
C PRO A 93 6.40 -0.32 8.42
N ARG A 94 5.62 -0.85 7.47
CA ARG A 94 6.04 -0.92 6.06
C ARG A 94 6.08 0.45 5.42
N PHE A 95 5.12 1.33 5.73
CA PHE A 95 5.13 2.71 5.25
C PHE A 95 6.25 3.51 5.91
N GLU A 96 6.47 3.34 7.21
CA GLU A 96 7.58 4.00 7.92
C GLU A 96 8.95 3.58 7.36
N ALA A 97 9.12 2.29 7.02
CA ALA A 97 10.35 1.81 6.38
C ALA A 97 10.59 2.48 5.02
N MET A 98 9.56 2.64 4.18
CA MET A 98 9.68 3.34 2.91
C MET A 98 10.01 4.83 3.10
N LYS A 99 9.44 5.47 4.13
CA LYS A 99 9.74 6.87 4.48
C LYS A 99 11.20 7.06 4.87
N ALA A 100 11.76 6.14 5.67
CA ALA A 100 13.17 6.18 6.06
C ALA A 100 14.10 6.03 4.84
N VAL A 101 13.75 5.17 3.88
CA VAL A 101 14.50 5.03 2.63
C VAL A 101 14.45 6.30 1.79
N GLU A 102 13.28 6.92 1.63
CA GLU A 102 13.11 8.20 0.94
C GLU A 102 13.99 9.29 1.53
N THR A 103 13.99 9.43 2.87
CA THR A 103 14.84 10.43 3.55
C THR A 103 16.33 10.17 3.34
N ASN A 104 16.77 8.90 3.34
CA ASN A 104 18.18 8.55 3.12
C ASN A 104 18.63 8.86 1.68
N ILE A 105 17.75 8.67 0.68
CA ILE A 105 18.03 9.04 -0.70
C ILE A 105 18.10 10.57 -0.85
N SER A 106 17.24 11.31 -0.16
CA SER A 106 17.26 12.77 -0.15
C SER A 106 18.47 13.37 0.59
N LEU A 107 19.13 12.60 1.45
CA LEU A 107 20.27 13.04 2.29
C LEU A 107 21.64 12.52 1.78
N GLY A 108 21.68 11.76 0.68
CA GLY A 108 22.93 11.31 0.03
C GLY A 108 23.66 12.43 -0.73
N PRO A 109 25.00 12.38 -0.87
CA PRO A 109 25.82 13.58 -0.93
C PRO A 109 25.80 14.31 -2.28
N ILE A 110 25.60 15.63 -2.22
CA ILE A 110 26.21 16.55 -3.18
C ILE A 110 27.72 16.52 -2.89
N ALA A 111 28.42 15.54 -3.45
CA ALA A 111 29.86 15.58 -3.58
C ALA A 111 30.17 16.08 -5.00
N THR A 112 30.22 17.39 -5.16
CA THR A 112 30.92 18.01 -6.29
C THR A 112 32.41 17.85 -6.05
N ALA A 113 33.06 17.03 -6.86
CA ALA A 113 34.49 17.15 -7.16
C ALA A 113 34.65 17.97 -8.44
#